data_AF-A0ABD1W232-F1
#
_entry.id   AF-A0ABD1W232-F1
#
_cell.length_a   1.000
_cell.length_b   1.000
_cell.length_c   1.000
_cell.angle_alpha   90.00
_cell.angle_beta   90.00
_cell.angle_gamma   90.00
#
_symmetry.space_group_name_H-M   'P 1'
#
loop_
_entity.id
_entity.type
_entity.pdbx_description
1 polymer ?
#
loop_
_entity_poly.entity_id
_entity_poly.type
_entity_poly.pdbx_seq_one_letter_code
_entity_poly.pdbx_strand_id
1 'polypeptide(L)'
;MILIFIVEDELQLIAEKETKGAVCSLNMFNGKFLAAINQKIRLYKWMLRDDGSRELQFECGHPGQILTHYVQTRRDFIIVEHLMKSISLLIYKVNMSNLQKWAS
;
A
#
# COMPACT_ATOMS: atom_id res chain seq x y z
N MET A 1 -2.94 -9.69 6.76
CA MET A 1 -3.44 -9.98 5.40
C MET A 1 -4.29 -8.82 4.94
N ILE A 2 -4.57 -8.72 3.63
CA ILE A 2 -5.54 -7.79 3.05
C ILE A 2 -6.64 -8.62 2.42
N LEU A 3 -7.90 -8.31 2.74
CA LEU A 3 -9.09 -8.94 2.18
C LEU A 3 -9.84 -7.93 1.33
N ILE A 4 -10.30 -8.34 0.15
CA ILE A 4 -11.00 -7.47 -0.78
C ILE A 4 -12.37 -8.05 -1.01
N PHE A 5 -13.38 -7.28 -0.63
CA PHE A 5 -14.76 -7.65 -0.79
C PHE A 5 -15.42 -6.78 -1.85
N ILE A 6 -16.32 -7.37 -2.62
CA ILE A 6 -17.32 -6.64 -3.38
C ILE A 6 -18.64 -6.67 -2.60
N VAL A 7 -19.39 -5.58 -2.67
CA VAL A 7 -20.74 -5.48 -2.11
C VAL A 7 -21.68 -5.31 -3.28
N GLU A 8 -22.40 -6.37 -3.60
CA GLU A 8 -23.58 -6.32 -4.47
C GLU A 8 -24.80 -6.45 -3.55
N ASP A 9 -25.49 -7.59 -3.57
CA ASP A 9 -26.55 -7.90 -2.60
C ASP A 9 -26.00 -8.48 -1.28
N GLU A 10 -24.84 -9.15 -1.36
CA GLU A 10 -24.12 -9.72 -0.22
C GLU A 10 -22.64 -9.33 -0.25
N LEU A 11 -21.98 -9.41 0.92
CA LEU A 11 -20.54 -9.18 1.04
C LEU A 11 -19.79 -10.41 0.54
N GLN A 12 -19.18 -10.33 -0.63
CA GLN A 12 -18.45 -11.44 -1.25
C GLN A 12 -16.95 -11.19 -1.25
N LEU A 13 -16.18 -12.14 -0.75
CA LEU A 13 -14.72 -12.09 -0.80
C LEU A 13 -14.24 -12.43 -2.22
N ILE A 14 -13.57 -11.48 -2.88
CA ILE A 14 -13.14 -11.63 -4.29
C ILE A 14 -11.64 -11.78 -4.46
N ALA A 15 -10.85 -11.42 -3.44
CA ALA A 15 -9.41 -11.65 -3.44
C ALA A 15 -8.83 -11.54 -2.02
N GLU A 16 -7.71 -12.23 -1.84
CA GLU A 16 -6.90 -12.19 -0.62
C GLU A 16 -5.45 -11.88 -0.96
N LYS A 17 -4.77 -11.15 -0.07
CA LYS A 17 -3.33 -10.96 -0.11
C LYS A 17 -2.71 -11.25 1.24
N GLU A 18 -1.96 -12.34 1.32
CA GLU A 18 -1.16 -12.65 2.49
C GLU A 18 -0.03 -11.62 2.67
N THR A 19 0.22 -11.23 3.93
CA THR A 19 1.21 -10.22 4.29
C THR A 19 2.12 -10.74 5.40
N LYS A 20 3.43 -10.55 5.25
CA LYS A 20 4.42 -10.85 6.31
C LYS A 20 4.48 -9.70 7.33
N GLY A 21 3.39 -9.51 8.07
CA GLY A 21 3.23 -8.43 9.05
C GLY A 21 1.81 -7.87 9.12
N ALA A 22 1.58 -7.03 10.11
CA ALA A 22 0.31 -6.32 10.30
C ALA A 22 0.17 -5.20 9.27
N VAL A 23 -1.02 -5.06 8.70
CA VAL A 23 -1.36 -3.95 7.80
C VAL A 23 -1.89 -2.81 8.66
N CYS A 24 -1.05 -1.81 8.91
CA CYS A 24 -1.36 -0.68 9.81
C CYS A 24 -2.22 0.39 9.11
N SER A 25 -2.07 0.53 7.80
CA SER A 25 -2.82 1.49 6.99
C SER A 25 -2.98 0.97 5.56
N LEU A 26 -4.10 1.27 4.91
CA LEU A 26 -4.36 0.98 3.51
C LEU A 26 -5.03 2.18 2.85
N ASN A 27 -4.44 2.70 1.78
CA ASN A 27 -4.91 3.90 1.08
C ASN A 27 -4.98 3.68 -0.43
N MET A 28 -5.94 4.33 -1.08
CA MET A 28 -5.89 4.51 -2.52
C MET A 28 -4.79 5.51 -2.88
N PHE A 29 -4.00 5.19 -3.89
CA PHE A 29 -2.88 6.01 -4.34
C PHE A 29 -2.63 5.80 -5.82
N ASN A 30 -2.84 6.83 -6.64
CA ASN A 30 -2.61 6.78 -8.09
C ASN A 30 -3.25 5.55 -8.78
N GLY A 31 -4.50 5.24 -8.43
CA GLY A 31 -5.25 4.09 -8.96
C GLY A 31 -4.78 2.72 -8.44
N LYS A 32 -3.92 2.71 -7.41
CA LYS A 32 -3.30 1.52 -6.81
C LYS A 32 -3.57 1.49 -5.29
N PHE A 33 -3.16 0.42 -4.64
CA PHE A 33 -3.32 0.21 -3.21
C PHE A 33 -1.98 0.40 -2.48
N LEU A 34 -1.87 1.45 -1.68
CA LEU A 34 -0.71 1.72 -0.84
C LEU A 34 -0.95 1.19 0.57
N ALA A 35 -0.17 0.19 0.99
CA ALA A 35 -0.25 -0.43 2.30
C ALA A 35 0.98 -0.11 3.15
N ALA A 36 0.76 0.28 4.40
CA ALA A 36 1.78 0.23 5.44
C ALA A 36 1.72 -1.13 6.12
N ILE A 37 2.79 -1.91 6.01
CA ILE A 37 2.89 -3.26 6.57
C ILE A 37 4.08 -3.29 7.53
N ASN A 38 3.82 -3.24 8.83
CA ASN A 38 4.82 -2.98 9.87
C ASN A 38 5.64 -1.72 9.53
N GLN A 39 6.93 -1.87 9.21
CA GLN A 39 7.82 -0.78 8.82
C GLN A 39 7.89 -0.56 7.30
N LYS A 40 7.21 -1.37 6.48
CA LYS A 40 7.35 -1.36 5.02
C LYS A 40 6.17 -0.63 4.38
N ILE A 41 6.47 0.32 3.49
CA ILE A 41 5.47 0.87 2.57
C ILE A 41 5.48 0.00 1.31
N ARG A 42 4.31 -0.49 0.89
CA ARG A 42 4.15 -1.32 -0.30
C ARG A 42 3.03 -0.81 -1.17
N LEU A 43 3.29 -0.75 -2.48
CA LEU A 43 2.33 -0.37 -3.49
C LEU A 43 1.91 -1.62 -4.27
N TYR A 44 0.60 -1.80 -4.44
CA TYR A 44 0.02 -2.94 -5.13
C TYR A 44 -0.89 -2.49 -6.28
N LYS A 45 -0.74 -3.13 -7.45
CA LYS A 45 -1.69 -3.01 -8.55
C LYS A 45 -2.82 -4.01 -8.37
N TRP A 46 -4.02 -3.61 -8.77
CA TRP A 46 -5.15 -4.51 -8.91
C TRP A 46 -5.18 -5.08 -10.32
N MET A 47 -4.92 -6.37 -10.45
CA MET A 47 -4.72 -7.04 -11.72
C MET A 47 -5.79 -8.10 -11.95
N LEU A 48 -6.32 -8.15 -13.17
CA LEU A 48 -7.12 -9.27 -13.66
C LEU A 48 -6.16 -10.35 -14.19
N ARG A 49 -6.33 -11.58 -13.75
CA ARG A 49 -5.58 -12.75 -14.20
C ARG A 49 -6.28 -13.40 -15.40
N ASP A 50 -5.55 -14.28 -16.09
CA ASP A 50 -6.04 -14.99 -17.29
C ASP A 50 -7.21 -15.92 -16.98
N ASP A 51 -7.32 -16.40 -15.74
CA ASP A 51 -8.44 -17.23 -15.26
C ASP A 51 -9.69 -16.41 -14.87
N GLY A 52 -9.67 -15.09 -15.10
CA GLY A 52 -10.76 -14.16 -14.76
C GLY A 52 -10.78 -13.74 -13.28
N SER A 53 -9.92 -14.31 -12.43
CA SER A 53 -9.78 -13.89 -11.03
C SER A 53 -8.98 -12.57 -10.92
N ARG A 54 -9.07 -11.90 -9.77
CA ARG A 54 -8.35 -10.64 -9.53
C ARG A 54 -7.36 -10.80 -8.38
N GLU A 55 -6.23 -10.08 -8.45
CA GLU A 55 -5.22 -10.10 -7.40
C GLU A 55 -4.58 -8.74 -7.12
N LEU A 56 -4.04 -8.59 -5.90
CA LEU A 56 -3.10 -7.53 -5.57
C LEU A 56 -1.67 -7.95 -5.93
N GLN A 57 -1.19 -7.47 -7.07
CA GLN A 57 0.18 -7.68 -7.53
C GLN A 57 1.10 -6.62 -6.90
N PHE A 58 2.22 -7.05 -6.30
CA PHE A 58 3.21 -6.12 -5.76
C PHE A 58 3.89 -5.36 -6.89
N GLU A 59 3.93 -4.04 -6.80
CA GLU A 59 4.62 -3.18 -7.76
C GLU A 59 5.98 -2.74 -7.24
N CYS A 60 5.99 -2.03 -6.11
CA CYS A 60 7.20 -1.52 -5.50
C CYS A 60 6.98 -1.22 -4.01
N GLY A 61 8.06 -0.88 -3.30
CA GLY A 61 7.98 -0.57 -1.89
C GLY A 61 9.20 0.19 -1.38
N HIS A 62 9.07 0.69 -0.17
CA HIS A 62 10.15 1.32 0.59
C HIS A 62 10.38 0.55 1.90
N PRO A 63 11.59 0.03 2.16
CA PRO A 63 11.91 -0.59 3.44
C PRO A 63 12.08 0.52 4.48
N GLY A 64 11.01 0.89 5.18
CA GLY A 64 11.11 1.81 6.31
C GLY A 64 11.87 1.16 7.46
N GLN A 65 12.41 2.02 8.34
CA GLN A 65 13.27 1.61 9.44
C GLN A 65 12.51 1.45 10.76
N ILE A 66 11.44 2.22 10.94
CA ILE A 66 10.61 2.26 12.15
C ILE A 66 9.19 1.81 11.76
N LEU A 67 8.48 1.20 12.72
CA LEU A 67 7.09 0.80 12.53
C LEU A 67 6.23 2.02 12.13
N THR A 68 5.50 1.87 11.03
CA THR A 68 4.60 2.88 10.49
C THR A 68 3.24 2.76 11.15
N HIS A 69 2.76 3.85 11.73
CA HIS A 69 1.45 3.89 12.37
C HIS A 69 0.38 4.37 11.39
N TYR A 70 0.65 5.47 10.69
CA TYR A 70 -0.31 6.12 9.80
C TYR A 70 0.35 6.58 8.50
N VAL A 71 -0.43 6.58 7.42
CA VAL A 71 0.00 7.05 6.10
C VAL A 71 -1.09 7.93 5.50
N GLN A 72 -0.68 9.07 4.96
CA GLN A 72 -1.53 9.94 4.15
C GLN A 72 -0.89 10.18 2.79
N THR A 73 -1.72 10.35 1.76
CA THR A 73 -1.26 10.56 0.39
C THR A 73 -1.77 11.88 -0.18
N ARG A 74 -0.97 12.52 -1.03
CA ARG A 74 -1.37 13.69 -1.82
C ARG A 74 -0.60 13.72 -3.13
N ARG A 75 -1.30 13.56 -4.26
CA ARG A 75 -0.67 13.39 -5.58
C ARG A 75 0.36 12.26 -5.50
N ASP A 76 1.61 12.52 -5.84
CA ASP A 76 2.70 11.54 -5.79
C ASP A 76 3.43 11.48 -4.45
N PHE A 77 3.03 12.32 -3.48
CA PHE A 77 3.65 12.37 -2.16
C PHE A 77 2.92 11.48 -1.16
N ILE A 78 3.71 10.90 -0.27
CA ILE A 78 3.25 10.02 0.79
C ILE A 78 3.88 10.50 2.10
N ILE A 79 3.04 10.89 3.06
CA ILE A 79 3.43 11.19 4.42
C ILE A 79 3.35 9.90 5.22
N VAL A 80 4.43 9.55 5.91
CA VAL A 80 4.55 8.35 6.74
C VAL A 80 4.81 8.79 8.17
N GLU A 81 3.86 8.51 9.06
CA GLU A 81 4.02 8.70 10.50
C GLU A 81 4.58 7.43 11.14
N HIS A 82 5.65 7.60 11.90
CA HIS A 82 6.29 6.52 12.64
C HIS A 82 5.89 6.57 14.12
N LEU A 83 5.96 5.42 14.80
CA LEU A 83 5.53 5.28 16.20
C LEU A 83 6.24 6.25 17.16
N MET A 84 7.48 6.67 16.86
CA MET A 84 8.24 7.64 17.68
C MET A 84 7.94 9.11 17.36
N LYS A 85 6.72 9.42 16.87
CA LYS A 85 6.26 10.77 16.46
C LYS A 85 7.17 11.47 15.44
N SER A 86 7.93 10.70 14.66
CA SER A 86 8.67 11.22 13.52
C SER A 86 7.87 11.06 12.25
N ILE A 87 8.08 11.96 11.30
CA ILE A 87 7.42 11.95 10.00
C ILE A 87 8.48 11.74 8.93
N SER A 88 8.15 11.00 7.88
CA SER A 88 8.96 10.97 6.66
C SER A 88 8.08 11.26 5.46
N LEU A 89 8.65 11.97 4.48
CA LEU A 89 8.03 12.23 3.20
C LEU A 89 8.65 11.30 2.15
N LEU A 90 7.82 10.49 1.51
CA LEU A 90 8.20 9.73 0.33
C LEU A 90 7.59 10.35 -0.93
N ILE A 91 8.24 10.17 -2.07
CA ILE A 91 7.68 10.44 -3.39
C ILE A 91 7.59 9.14 -4.19
N TYR A 92 6.52 9.00 -4.97
CA TYR A 92 6.40 7.99 -6.01
C TYR A 92 6.85 8.55 -7.34
N LYS A 93 7.90 7.95 -7.93
CA LYS A 93 8.36 8.34 -9.27
C LYS A 93 7.73 7.40 -10.29
N VAL A 94 6.64 7.85 -10.90
CA VAL A 94 5.79 7.08 -11.83
C VAL A 94 6.61 6.42 -12.95
N ASN A 95 7.52 7.18 -13.55
CA ASN A 95 8.40 6.75 -14.64
C ASN A 95 9.37 5.62 -14.26
N MET A 96 9.74 5.51 -12.98
CA MET A 96 10.60 4.42 -12.48
C MET A 96 9.84 3.37 -11.67
N SER A 97 8.53 3.56 -11.49
CA SER A 97 7.68 2.70 -10.69
C SER A 97 8.26 2.42 -9.29
N ASN A 98 8.82 3.44 -8.62
CA ASN A 98 9.50 3.27 -7.33
C ASN A 98 9.11 4.32 -6.27
N LEU A 99 9.35 3.98 -5.00
CA LEU A 99 9.16 4.87 -3.86
C LEU A 99 10.53 5.31 -3.32
N GLN A 100 10.70 6.62 -3.16
CA GLN A 100 11.94 7.21 -2.67
C GLN A 100 11.68 8.13 -1.49
N LYS A 101 12.55 8.08 -0.48
CA LYS A 101 12.52 9.03 0.63
C LYS A 101 12.99 10.39 0.13
N TRP A 102 12.18 11.42 0.37
CA TRP A 102 12.46 12.79 0.00
C TRP A 102 12.96 13.60 1.21
N ALA A 103 12.31 13.44 2.36
CA ALA A 103 12.66 14.15 3.60
C ALA A 103 12.25 13.33 4.83
N SER A 104 12.80 13.68 6.00
CA SER A 104 12.39 13.20 7.33
C SER A 104 12.75 14.23 8.39
#